data_AF-A0A7R7EKJ9-F1
#
_entry.id   AF-A0A7R7EKJ9-F1
#
_cell.length_a   1.000
_cell.length_b   1.000
_cell.length_c   1.000
_cell.angle_alpha   90.00
_cell.angle_beta   90.00
_cell.angle_gamma   90.00
#
_symmetry.space_group_name_H-M   'P 1'
#
loop_
_entity.id
_entity.type
_entity.pdbx_description
1 polymer ?
#
loop_
_entity_poly.entity_id
_entity_poly.type
_entity_poly.pdbx_seq_one_letter_code
_entity_poly.pdbx_strand_id
1 'polypeptide(L)' 'MLLAATDQNIGSVYLWGVAMALQLYSELFQELDLPDGFIPVSGLALGYADITELKVKELKMSITTKRII' A
#
# COMPACT_ATOMS: atom_id res chain seq x y z
N MET A 1 3.57 6.95 2.78
CA MET A 1 3.55 6.97 1.30
C MET A 1 2.14 7.04 0.73
N LEU A 2 1.21 6.13 1.08
CA LEU A 2 -0.18 6.19 0.56
C LEU A 2 -0.87 7.55 0.80
N LEU A 3 -0.81 8.06 2.03
CA LEU A 3 -1.38 9.39 2.36
C LEU A 3 -0.73 10.53 1.55
N ALA A 4 0.57 10.48 1.32
CA ALA A 4 1.28 11.48 0.52
C ALA A 4 0.93 11.39 -0.97
N ALA A 5 0.71 10.17 -1.49
CA ALA A 5 0.20 9.97 -2.84
C ALA A 5 -1.22 10.56 -2.97
N THR A 6 -2.09 10.29 -1.99
CA THR A 6 -3.44 10.87 -1.95
C THR A 6 -3.44 12.39 -1.90
N ASP A 7 -2.53 13.02 -1.14
CA ASP A 7 -2.36 14.47 -1.09
C ASP A 7 -2.02 15.07 -2.47
N GLN A 8 -1.27 14.32 -3.29
CA GLN A 8 -0.95 14.68 -4.68
C GLN A 8 -1.97 14.18 -5.72
N ASN A 9 -3.15 13.73 -5.29
CA ASN A 9 -4.18 13.16 -6.17
C ASN A 9 -3.72 11.89 -6.95
N ILE A 10 -2.73 11.18 -6.41
CA ILE A 10 -2.22 9.93 -6.98
C ILE A 10 -2.92 8.76 -6.28
N GLY A 11 -3.53 7.89 -7.07
CA GLY A 11 -4.10 6.62 -6.62
C GLY A 11 -3.00 5.69 -6.12
N SER A 12 -3.30 4.92 -5.08
CA SER A 12 -2.32 4.01 -4.50
C SER A 12 -2.96 2.71 -3.98
N VAL A 13 -2.26 1.59 -4.14
CA VAL A 13 -2.71 0.26 -3.70
C VAL A 13 -1.60 -0.44 -2.96
N TYR A 14 -1.89 -0.86 -1.72
CA TYR A 14 -1.00 -1.69 -0.92
C TYR A 14 -1.06 -3.14 -1.40
N LEU A 15 0.08 -3.69 -1.81
CA LEU A 15 0.17 -5.01 -2.42
C LEU A 15 0.99 -5.96 -1.57
N TRP A 16 0.31 -6.87 -0.88
CA TRP A 16 0.99 -7.95 -0.16
C TRP A 16 1.59 -9.01 -1.11
N GLY A 17 0.95 -9.24 -2.26
CA GLY A 17 1.40 -10.25 -3.24
C GLY A 17 2.81 -10.01 -3.79
N VAL A 18 3.31 -8.78 -3.78
CA VAL A 18 4.68 -8.47 -4.22
C VAL A 18 5.73 -9.14 -3.33
N ALA A 19 5.51 -9.14 -2.01
CA ALA A 19 6.39 -9.82 -1.08
C ALA A 19 6.40 -11.34 -1.30
N MET A 20 5.28 -11.91 -1.71
CA MET A 20 5.17 -13.33 -2.05
C MET A 20 5.84 -13.65 -3.38
N ALA A 21 5.66 -12.81 -4.40
CA ALA A 21 6.29 -12.97 -5.71
C ALA A 21 7.83 -12.93 -5.60
N LEU A 22 8.37 -12.00 -4.81
CA LEU A 22 9.81 -11.91 -4.58
C LEU A 22 10.40 -13.17 -3.92
N GLN A 23 9.64 -13.83 -3.04
CA GLN A 23 10.06 -15.11 -2.44
C GLN A 23 10.00 -16.28 -3.43
N LEU A 24 9.05 -16.27 -4.36
CA LEU A 24 8.89 -17.35 -5.35
C LEU A 24 9.85 -17.24 -6.53
N TYR A 25 10.26 -16.01 -6.88
CA TYR A 25 11.10 -15.72 -8.03
C TYR A 25 12.33 -14.92 -7.58
N SER A 26 13.40 -15.63 -7.22
CA SER A 26 14.65 -15.00 -6.74
C SER A 26 15.36 -14.16 -7.81
N GLU A 27 15.08 -14.38 -9.09
CA GLU A 27 15.53 -13.53 -10.20
C GLU A 27 15.04 -12.07 -10.06
N LEU A 28 13.85 -11.87 -9.51
CA LEU A 28 13.32 -10.52 -9.27
C LEU A 28 14.15 -9.74 -8.25
N PHE A 29 14.76 -10.42 -7.26
CA PHE A 29 15.67 -9.73 -6.33
C PHE A 29 16.89 -9.13 -7.05
N GLN A 30 17.39 -9.81 -8.08
CA GLN A 30 18.52 -9.33 -8.88
C GLN A 30 18.08 -8.22 -9.85
N GLU A 31 16.93 -8.38 -10.52
CA GLU A 31 16.42 -7.36 -11.43
C GLU A 31 16.04 -6.05 -10.73
N LEU A 32 15.55 -6.13 -9.49
CA LEU A 32 15.20 -4.97 -8.67
C LEU A 32 16.40 -4.39 -7.89
N ASP A 33 17.61 -4.96 -8.06
CA ASP A 33 18.84 -4.54 -7.39
C ASP A 33 18.66 -4.37 -5.87
N LEU A 34 18.01 -5.37 -5.25
CA LEU A 34 17.70 -5.32 -3.83
C LEU A 34 18.93 -5.70 -2.98
N PRO A 35 19.14 -5.04 -1.83
CA PRO A 35 20.27 -5.37 -0.95
C PRO A 35 20.22 -6.81 -0.43
N ASP A 36 21.39 -7.41 -0.26
CA ASP A 36 21.50 -8.71 0.40
C ASP A 36 20.88 -8.69 1.80
N GLY A 37 20.07 -9.70 2.11
CA GLY A 37 19.37 -9.81 3.38
C GLY A 37 18.14 -8.89 3.51
N PHE A 38 17.75 -8.16 2.47
CA PHE A 38 16.52 -7.39 2.47
C PHE A 38 15.28 -8.30 2.50
N ILE A 39 14.35 -8.01 3.41
CA ILE A 39 13.11 -8.77 3.58
C ILE A 39 11.93 -7.92 3.09
N PRO A 40 11.38 -8.18 1.89
CA PRO A 40 10.23 -7.45 1.38
C PRO A 40 8.97 -7.85 2.18
N VAL A 41 8.30 -6.84 2.77
CA VAL A 41 7.04 -7.04 3.53
C VAL A 41 5.82 -6.73 2.67
N SER A 42 5.94 -5.77 1.76
CA SER A 42 4.88 -5.35 0.86
C SER A 42 5.43 -4.53 -0.30
N GLY A 43 4.65 -4.46 -1.37
CA GLY A 43 4.82 -3.49 -2.45
C GLY A 43 3.73 -2.42 -2.41
N LEU A 44 3.96 -1.35 -3.16
CA LEU A 44 3.01 -0.26 -3.35
C LEU A 44 2.90 0.01 -4.86
N ALA A 45 1.69 -0.06 -5.40
CA ALA A 45 1.40 0.48 -6.72
C ALA A 45 0.95 1.94 -6.59
N LEU A 46 1.48 2.80 -7.46
CA LEU A 46 1.14 4.21 -7.58
C LEU A 46 0.73 4.50 -9.02
N GLY A 47 -0.32 5.29 -9.22
CA GLY A 47 -0.75 5.68 -10.56
C GLY A 47 -2.04 6.49 -10.55
N TYR A 48 -2.44 6.95 -11.73
CA TYR A 48 -3.73 7.61 -11.91
C TYR A 48 -4.79 6.53 -12.17
N ALA A 49 -5.83 6.54 -11.35
CA ALA A 49 -6.94 5.62 -11.56
C ALA A 49 -7.75 6.06 -12.79
N ASP A 50 -8.05 5.11 -13.67
CA ASP A 50 -8.94 5.33 -14.82
C ASP A 50 -10.43 5.41 -14.41
N ILE A 51 -10.70 5.17 -13.12
CA ILE A 51 -12.04 5.08 -12.55
C ILE A 51 -12.34 6.40 -11.85
N THR A 52 -13.43 7.06 -12.26
CA THR A 52 -13.85 8.36 -11.75
C THR A 52 -14.57 8.29 -10.40
N GLU A 53 -15.11 7.12 -10.03
CA GLU A 53 -15.87 6.93 -8.79
C GLU A 53 -15.29 5.81 -7.92
N LEU A 54 -14.76 6.20 -6.76
CA LEU A 54 -14.41 5.28 -5.68
C LEU A 54 -15.54 5.26 -4.65
N LYS A 55 -15.98 4.07 -4.26
CA LYS A 55 -16.94 3.93 -3.16
C LYS A 55 -16.24 4.25 -1.84
N VAL A 56 -16.72 5.29 -1.16
CA VAL A 56 -16.29 5.61 0.20
C VAL A 56 -16.59 4.42 1.11
N LYS A 57 -15.60 3.96 1.85
CA LYS A 57 -15.75 2.84 2.78
C LYS A 57 -16.42 3.34 4.06
N GLU A 58 -17.64 2.90 4.30
CA GLU A 58 -18.36 3.11 5.56
C GLU A 58 -17.60 2.47 6.74
N LEU A 59 -17.31 3.26 7.78
CA LEU A 59 -16.61 2.80 8.97
C LEU A 59 -17.62 2.21 9.96
N LYS A 60 -17.48 0.92 10.26
CA LYS A 60 -18.37 0.19 11.18
C LYS A 60 -18.06 0.39 12.66
N MET A 61 -16.96 1.07 12.99
CA MET A 61 -16.53 1.32 14.37
C MET A 61 -16.30 2.81 14.57
N SER A 62 -17.01 3.39 15.52
CA SER A 62 -16.78 4.73 16.03
C SER A 62 -16.06 4.65 17.39
N ILE A 63 -15.03 5.47 17.56
CA ILE A 63 -14.31 5.58 18.84
C ILE A 63 -15.07 6.60 19.69
N THR A 64 -15.73 6.15 20.76
CA THR A 64 -16.44 7.04 21.70
C THR A 64 -15.45 7.61 22.71
N THR A 65 -15.08 8.88 22.58
CA THR A 65 -14.23 9.58 23.55
C THR A 65 -15.09 10.08 24.71
N LYS A 66 -14.99 9.47 25.89
CA LYS A 66 -15.52 10.08 27.12
C LYS A 66 -14.54 11.14 27.61
N ARG A 67 -14.90 12.41 27.44
CA ARG A 67 -14.15 13.54 28.00
C ARG A 67 -14.44 13.60 29.50
N ILE A 68 -13.45 13.24 30.32
CA ILE A 68 -13.51 13.45 31.77
C ILE A 68 -13.13 14.92 31.98
N ILE A 69 -14.12 15.72 32.40
CA ILE A 69 -13.95 17.11 32.87
C ILE A 69 -13.68 17.09 34.36
#